data_AF-A0A351ME26-F1
#
_entry.id   AF-A0A351ME26-F1
#
_cell.length_a   1.000
_cell.length_b   1.000
_cell.length_c   1.000
_cell.angle_alpha   90.00
_cell.angle_beta   90.00
_cell.angle_gamma   90.00
#
_symmetry.space_group_name_H-M   'P 1'
#
loop_
_entity.id
_entity.type
_entity.pdbx_description
1 polymer ?
#
loop_
_entity_poly.entity_id
_entity_poly.type
_entity_poly.pdbx_seq_one_letter_code
_entity_poly.pdbx_strand_id
1 'polypeptide(L)'
;MRIRSLLSCLLAASPVTVWAGPFDPAAGQPGSLAVTATDPAFTGWATGFVSYLPGAGVDPAFRTPERALGPSSLSNPTFDVVSLGTGGSIQLTFNGTIFNGPGWDFAVFENAFNDTFLELARVQVSSDGLNFSPFFPAFSCTPAAVGAFGSVDPRRVHGFAGKYRAGFGTAFDLAIFAQVPGVNVQAISHVR
;
A
#
# COMPACT_ATOMS: atom_id res chain seq x y z
N MET A 1 23.42 -20.88 -63.18
CA MET A 1 22.71 -19.75 -62.56
C MET A 1 21.63 -20.32 -61.63
N ARG A 2 21.83 -20.31 -60.30
CA ARG A 2 20.85 -20.80 -59.31
C ARG A 2 20.48 -19.62 -58.40
N ILE A 3 19.27 -19.12 -58.52
CA ILE A 3 18.72 -18.06 -57.65
C ILE A 3 18.15 -18.77 -56.41
N ARG A 4 18.71 -18.49 -55.23
CA ARG A 4 18.14 -18.91 -53.94
C ARG A 4 17.24 -17.78 -53.45
N SER A 5 15.94 -18.03 -53.43
CA SER A 5 14.95 -17.11 -52.85
C SER A 5 15.13 -17.02 -51.33
N LEU A 6 15.38 -15.81 -50.83
CA LEU A 6 15.29 -15.49 -49.41
C LEU A 6 13.82 -15.29 -49.05
N LEU A 7 13.30 -16.16 -48.17
CA LEU A 7 11.97 -16.01 -47.59
C LEU A 7 12.09 -15.04 -46.41
N SER A 8 11.76 -13.76 -46.63
CA SER A 8 11.63 -12.78 -45.54
C SER A 8 10.35 -13.07 -44.76
N CYS A 9 10.50 -13.63 -43.56
CA CYS A 9 9.41 -13.79 -42.62
C CYS A 9 9.13 -12.43 -41.98
N LEU A 10 8.09 -11.74 -42.46
CA LEU A 10 7.64 -10.46 -41.89
C LEU A 10 6.87 -10.77 -40.60
N LEU A 11 7.53 -10.65 -39.43
CA LEU A 11 6.81 -10.67 -38.14
C LEU A 11 5.94 -9.41 -38.05
N ALA A 12 4.64 -9.56 -38.24
CA ALA A 12 3.67 -8.53 -37.90
C ALA A 12 3.59 -8.45 -36.37
N ALA A 13 4.27 -7.47 -35.78
CA ALA A 13 4.06 -7.10 -34.38
C ALA A 13 2.75 -6.33 -34.28
N SER A 14 1.67 -7.01 -33.90
CA SER A 14 0.43 -6.34 -33.52
C SER A 14 0.70 -5.46 -32.29
N PRO A 15 0.33 -4.18 -32.28
CA PRO A 15 0.42 -3.38 -31.06
C PRO A 15 -0.58 -3.96 -30.07
N VAL A 16 -0.07 -4.64 -29.02
CA VAL A 16 -0.87 -4.93 -27.84
C VAL A 16 -1.08 -3.59 -27.15
N THR A 17 -2.25 -3.00 -27.34
CA THR A 17 -2.67 -1.84 -26.55
C THR A 17 -2.94 -2.33 -25.14
N VAL A 18 -1.90 -2.43 -24.32
CA VAL A 18 -2.05 -2.61 -22.89
C VAL A 18 -2.64 -1.30 -22.39
N TRP A 19 -3.94 -1.29 -22.06
CA TRP A 19 -4.49 -0.21 -21.26
C TRP A 19 -3.97 -0.39 -19.82
N ALA A 20 -2.69 -0.08 -19.63
CA ALA A 20 -2.16 0.14 -18.31
C ALA A 20 -2.93 1.33 -17.76
N GLY A 21 -3.68 1.14 -16.68
CA GLY A 21 -4.12 2.27 -15.88
C GLY A 21 -2.90 3.14 -15.50
N PRO A 22 -3.10 4.40 -15.10
CA PRO A 22 -2.00 5.34 -14.91
C PRO A 22 -1.05 4.96 -13.77
N PHE A 23 -1.38 3.92 -12.99
CA PHE A 23 -0.63 3.50 -11.81
C PHE A 23 -0.07 2.09 -11.96
N ASP A 24 0.92 1.79 -11.14
CA ASP A 24 1.65 0.53 -11.15
C ASP A 24 0.72 -0.69 -10.92
N PRO A 25 1.07 -1.86 -11.50
CA PRO A 25 0.24 -3.07 -11.46
C PRO A 25 0.35 -3.83 -10.13
N ALA A 26 -0.44 -4.91 -10.04
CA ALA A 26 -0.42 -5.86 -8.93
C ALA A 26 0.98 -6.38 -8.57
N ALA A 27 1.14 -6.83 -7.32
CA ALA A 27 2.40 -7.39 -6.83
C ALA A 27 2.92 -8.53 -7.72
N GLY A 28 4.23 -8.54 -7.98
CA GLY A 28 4.88 -9.55 -8.81
C GLY A 28 4.72 -9.36 -10.33
N GLN A 29 3.97 -8.34 -10.77
CA GLN A 29 3.90 -7.97 -12.19
C GLN A 29 5.05 -7.02 -12.56
N PRO A 30 5.54 -7.05 -13.82
CA PRO A 30 6.54 -6.10 -14.31
C PRO A 30 6.09 -4.64 -14.08
N GLY A 31 6.95 -3.86 -13.42
CA GLY A 31 6.67 -2.45 -13.09
C GLY A 31 5.86 -2.23 -11.80
N SER A 32 5.55 -3.27 -11.04
CA SER A 32 4.92 -3.13 -9.71
C SER A 32 5.86 -2.43 -8.72
N LEU A 33 5.30 -1.63 -7.82
CA LEU A 33 6.00 -0.99 -6.70
C LEU A 33 5.76 -1.69 -5.36
N ALA A 34 5.14 -2.87 -5.38
CA ALA A 34 4.85 -3.65 -4.18
C ALA A 34 6.13 -4.09 -3.45
N VAL A 35 6.17 -3.90 -2.13
CA VAL A 35 7.32 -4.29 -1.29
C VAL A 35 6.95 -5.54 -0.49
N THR A 36 7.79 -6.57 -0.50
CA THR A 36 7.54 -7.80 0.28
C THR A 36 7.68 -7.55 1.77
N ALA A 37 6.87 -8.18 2.63
CA ALA A 37 7.03 -8.03 4.09
C ALA A 37 8.36 -8.58 4.64
N THR A 38 9.09 -9.38 3.86
CA THR A 38 10.46 -9.85 4.18
C THR A 38 11.56 -8.95 3.61
N ASP A 39 11.23 -7.77 3.08
CA ASP A 39 12.25 -6.88 2.51
C ASP A 39 13.25 -6.49 3.62
N PRO A 40 14.56 -6.71 3.41
CA PRO A 40 15.59 -6.45 4.43
C PRO A 40 15.74 -4.97 4.76
N ALA A 41 15.15 -4.05 3.98
CA ALA A 41 15.12 -2.63 4.30
C ALA A 41 14.23 -2.32 5.52
N PHE A 42 13.32 -3.21 5.92
CA PHE A 42 12.56 -3.03 7.16
C PHE A 42 13.43 -3.33 8.38
N THR A 43 13.81 -2.27 9.11
CA THR A 43 14.58 -2.36 10.35
C THR A 43 13.73 -2.23 11.62
N GLY A 44 12.43 -2.00 11.47
CA GLY A 44 11.51 -1.78 12.59
C GLY A 44 10.05 -1.89 12.17
N TRP A 45 9.17 -2.00 13.18
CA TRP A 45 7.73 -2.16 13.03
C TRP A 45 7.01 -1.29 14.05
N ALA A 46 5.69 -1.08 13.87
CA ALA A 46 4.88 -0.45 14.88
C ALA A 46 4.98 -1.24 16.20
N THR A 47 5.17 -0.52 17.31
CA THR A 47 5.35 -1.13 18.64
C THR A 47 4.23 -0.76 19.60
N GLY A 48 3.35 0.15 19.21
CA GLY A 48 2.18 0.52 19.98
C GLY A 48 1.15 1.25 19.14
N PHE A 49 0.06 1.63 19.80
CA PHE A 49 -0.99 2.48 19.23
C PHE A 49 -1.49 3.44 20.31
N VAL A 50 -2.01 4.59 19.89
CA VAL A 50 -2.59 5.61 20.79
C VAL A 50 -4.11 5.54 20.77
N SER A 51 -4.69 5.35 19.59
CA SER A 51 -6.13 5.29 19.42
C SER A 51 -6.51 4.27 18.35
N TYR A 52 -7.60 3.57 18.59
CA TYR A 52 -8.25 2.70 17.62
C TYR A 52 -9.74 2.99 17.65
N LEU A 53 -10.26 3.42 16.51
CA LEU A 53 -11.65 3.81 16.31
C LEU A 53 -12.20 2.95 15.17
N PRO A 54 -12.81 1.78 15.45
CA PRO A 54 -13.41 0.96 14.41
C PRO A 54 -14.58 1.68 13.76
N GLY A 55 -14.62 1.62 12.44
CA GLY A 55 -15.71 2.12 11.64
C GLY A 55 -16.88 1.13 11.53
N ALA A 56 -17.72 1.34 10.54
CA ALA A 56 -18.83 0.44 10.25
C ALA A 56 -18.34 -0.87 9.62
N GLY A 57 -19.06 -1.97 9.87
CA GLY A 57 -18.82 -3.26 9.21
C GLY A 57 -17.67 -4.10 9.78
N VAL A 58 -17.09 -3.71 10.92
CA VAL A 58 -16.02 -4.49 11.56
C VAL A 58 -16.58 -5.64 12.39
N ASP A 59 -16.23 -6.88 12.06
CA ASP A 59 -16.51 -8.04 12.90
C ASP A 59 -15.76 -7.92 14.25
N PRO A 60 -16.40 -8.16 15.41
CA PRO A 60 -15.73 -8.17 16.71
C PRO A 60 -14.42 -8.98 16.78
N ALA A 61 -14.30 -10.07 16.01
CA ALA A 61 -13.11 -10.92 15.97
C ALA A 61 -11.86 -10.22 15.39
N PHE A 62 -12.04 -9.11 14.67
CA PHE A 62 -10.97 -8.30 14.08
C PHE A 62 -10.81 -6.93 14.76
N ARG A 63 -11.29 -6.77 16.00
CA ARG A 63 -11.21 -5.51 16.76
C ARG A 63 -10.07 -5.45 17.78
N THR A 64 -9.05 -6.29 17.64
CA THR A 64 -7.88 -6.30 18.52
C THR A 64 -6.76 -5.44 17.92
N PRO A 65 -6.56 -4.19 18.38
CA PRO A 65 -5.59 -3.26 17.79
C PRO A 65 -4.14 -3.73 17.90
N GLU A 66 -3.81 -4.59 18.87
CA GLU A 66 -2.47 -5.16 19.03
C GLU A 66 -2.03 -6.00 17.82
N ARG A 67 -2.97 -6.46 16.99
CA ARG A 67 -2.68 -7.16 15.73
C ARG A 67 -2.13 -6.25 14.63
N ALA A 68 -2.11 -4.94 14.83
CA ALA A 68 -1.40 -4.00 13.94
C ALA A 68 0.09 -3.86 14.26
N LEU A 69 0.57 -4.50 15.33
CA LEU A 69 1.91 -4.29 15.86
C LEU A 69 2.86 -5.41 15.43
N GLY A 70 4.15 -5.09 15.38
CA GLY A 70 5.19 -6.03 15.01
C GLY A 70 5.19 -6.39 13.51
N PRO A 71 5.98 -7.41 13.14
CA PRO A 71 6.08 -7.87 11.75
C PRO A 71 4.75 -8.34 11.19
N SER A 72 4.48 -7.98 9.93
CA SER A 72 3.35 -8.54 9.20
C SER A 72 3.44 -10.07 9.17
N SER A 73 2.39 -10.74 9.64
CA SER A 73 2.34 -12.18 9.77
C SER A 73 2.30 -12.84 8.40
N LEU A 74 3.41 -13.46 7.97
CA LEU A 74 3.45 -14.23 6.73
C LEU A 74 2.80 -15.62 6.86
N SER A 75 2.71 -16.15 8.08
CA SER A 75 2.10 -17.44 8.37
C SER A 75 0.57 -17.36 8.45
N ASN A 76 0.03 -16.19 8.80
CA ASN A 76 -1.41 -15.98 8.88
C ASN A 76 -1.82 -14.51 8.56
N PRO A 77 -1.49 -13.99 7.36
CA PRO A 77 -1.70 -12.58 7.01
C PRO A 77 -3.19 -12.20 6.91
N THR A 78 -4.08 -13.19 6.86
CA THR A 78 -5.51 -12.99 6.71
C THR A 78 -6.23 -12.81 8.05
N PHE A 79 -5.80 -13.51 9.10
CA PHE A 79 -6.51 -13.49 10.39
C PHE A 79 -5.75 -12.73 11.48
N ASP A 80 -4.45 -12.54 11.33
CA ASP A 80 -3.63 -11.77 12.26
C ASP A 80 -3.62 -10.28 11.87
N VAL A 81 -4.82 -9.69 11.88
CA VAL A 81 -5.05 -8.30 11.50
C VAL A 81 -6.04 -7.61 12.44
N VAL A 82 -5.99 -6.28 12.45
CA VAL A 82 -7.07 -5.42 12.92
C VAL A 82 -7.79 -4.82 11.72
N SER A 83 -9.11 -4.80 11.75
CA SER A 83 -9.90 -4.22 10.66
C SER A 83 -10.37 -2.81 11.05
N LEU A 84 -10.07 -1.82 10.21
CA LEU A 84 -10.55 -0.44 10.42
C LEU A 84 -12.04 -0.31 10.12
N GLY A 85 -12.56 -1.08 9.17
CA GLY A 85 -13.90 -0.92 8.63
C GLY A 85 -14.11 0.40 7.90
N THR A 86 -15.35 0.67 7.50
CA THR A 86 -15.67 1.90 6.77
C THR A 86 -15.60 3.11 7.69
N GLY A 87 -14.66 4.00 7.41
CA GLY A 87 -14.47 5.26 8.15
C GLY A 87 -13.77 5.11 9.50
N GLY A 88 -13.21 3.94 9.80
CA GLY A 88 -12.40 3.76 11.00
C GLY A 88 -10.95 4.21 10.83
N SER A 89 -10.21 4.19 11.93
CA SER A 89 -8.80 4.62 11.97
C SER A 89 -8.04 3.96 13.12
N ILE A 90 -6.73 3.80 12.95
CA ILE A 90 -5.81 3.45 14.03
C ILE A 90 -4.60 4.38 13.98
N GLN A 91 -4.16 4.89 15.13
CA GLN A 91 -2.95 5.70 15.25
C GLN A 91 -1.84 4.85 15.85
N LEU A 92 -0.85 4.51 15.04
CA LEU A 92 0.29 3.67 15.39
C LEU A 92 1.47 4.49 15.89
N THR A 93 2.25 3.89 16.79
CA THR A 93 3.51 4.42 17.33
C THR A 93 4.64 3.44 17.15
N PHE A 94 5.85 3.95 17.18
CA PHE A 94 7.08 3.22 16.91
C PHE A 94 8.04 3.38 18.08
N ASN A 95 8.95 2.41 18.24
CA ASN A 95 10.06 2.54 19.18
C ASN A 95 11.12 3.46 18.56
N GLY A 96 10.93 4.77 18.72
CA GLY A 96 11.69 5.82 18.05
C GLY A 96 10.85 6.59 17.03
N THR A 97 11.48 7.06 15.96
CA THR A 97 10.83 7.82 14.89
C THR A 97 11.22 7.28 13.52
N ILE A 98 10.33 7.40 12.55
CA ILE A 98 10.61 7.20 11.13
C ILE A 98 11.25 8.48 10.60
N PHE A 99 12.34 8.35 9.85
CA PHE A 99 13.07 9.47 9.26
C PHE A 99 13.14 9.30 7.75
N ASN A 100 13.06 10.42 7.03
CA ASN A 100 13.15 10.46 5.58
C ASN A 100 14.57 10.15 5.09
N GLY A 101 14.73 9.03 4.39
CA GLY A 101 15.93 8.57 3.70
C GLY A 101 15.76 8.51 2.18
N PRO A 102 16.67 7.82 1.47
CA PRO A 102 16.52 7.58 0.04
C PRO A 102 15.39 6.59 -0.26
N GLY A 103 14.39 7.02 -1.02
CA GLY A 103 13.27 6.18 -1.44
C GLY A 103 12.14 6.17 -0.42
N TRP A 104 11.44 5.04 -0.30
CA TRP A 104 10.37 4.90 0.68
C TRP A 104 10.93 4.75 2.10
N ASP A 105 10.17 5.21 3.10
CA ASP A 105 10.60 5.22 4.50
C ASP A 105 9.78 4.26 5.37
N PHE A 106 8.56 3.94 4.95
CA PHE A 106 7.73 2.92 5.58
C PHE A 106 6.76 2.30 4.58
N ALA A 107 6.13 1.21 4.99
CA ALA A 107 5.05 0.58 4.22
C ALA A 107 3.90 0.14 5.13
N VAL A 108 2.69 0.10 4.57
CA VAL A 108 1.50 -0.44 5.24
C VAL A 108 1.10 -1.74 4.56
N PHE A 109 0.87 -2.78 5.38
CA PHE A 109 0.49 -4.12 4.95
C PHE A 109 -0.96 -4.39 5.33
N GLU A 110 -1.74 -4.93 4.40
CA GLU A 110 -3.18 -5.20 4.55
C GLU A 110 -3.47 -6.67 4.19
N ASN A 111 -4.68 -7.14 4.50
CA ASN A 111 -5.08 -8.55 4.38
C ASN A 111 -5.80 -8.92 3.07
N ALA A 112 -5.52 -8.19 1.99
CA ALA A 112 -6.10 -8.42 0.68
C ALA A 112 -5.86 -9.87 0.18
N PHE A 113 -6.92 -10.60 -0.17
CA PHE A 113 -6.83 -12.03 -0.52
C PHE A 113 -6.18 -12.33 -1.88
N ASN A 114 -6.31 -11.40 -2.82
CA ASN A 114 -5.78 -11.55 -4.18
C ASN A 114 -5.48 -10.16 -4.77
N ASP A 115 -4.97 -10.14 -6.01
CA ASP A 115 -4.52 -8.91 -6.68
C ASP A 115 -5.63 -7.87 -6.96
N THR A 116 -6.90 -8.20 -6.69
CA THR A 116 -8.03 -7.30 -6.94
C THR A 116 -9.04 -7.19 -5.80
N PHE A 117 -9.04 -8.10 -4.83
CA PHE A 117 -9.72 -7.88 -3.55
C PHE A 117 -8.79 -7.01 -2.71
N LEU A 118 -8.97 -5.69 -2.77
CA LEU A 118 -8.08 -4.71 -2.14
C LEU A 118 -8.79 -4.01 -0.98
N GLU A 119 -8.12 -3.88 0.15
CA GLU A 119 -8.63 -3.22 1.36
C GLU A 119 -7.91 -1.88 1.53
N LEU A 120 -8.54 -0.83 1.00
CA LEU A 120 -7.87 0.47 0.86
C LEU A 120 -8.04 1.35 2.09
N ALA A 121 -6.93 1.92 2.56
CA ALA A 121 -6.92 2.94 3.61
C ALA A 121 -6.13 4.18 3.17
N ARG A 122 -6.54 5.35 3.68
CA ARG A 122 -5.73 6.57 3.56
C ARG A 122 -4.65 6.55 4.64
N VAL A 123 -3.50 7.11 4.33
CA VAL A 123 -2.35 7.17 5.25
C VAL A 123 -2.00 8.62 5.51
N GLN A 124 -1.63 8.91 6.75
CA GLN A 124 -1.22 10.23 7.20
C GLN A 124 -0.16 10.10 8.31
N VAL A 125 0.72 11.09 8.41
CA VAL A 125 1.85 11.07 9.33
C VAL A 125 1.84 12.27 10.26
N SER A 126 2.42 12.12 11.45
CA SER A 126 2.55 13.20 12.42
C SER A 126 3.88 13.14 13.17
N SER A 127 4.45 14.32 13.42
CA SER A 127 5.64 14.48 14.27
C SER A 127 5.30 14.63 15.76
N ASP A 128 4.07 15.06 16.10
CA ASP A 128 3.65 15.39 17.47
C ASP A 128 2.48 14.54 17.99
N GLY A 129 1.89 13.69 17.13
CA GLY A 129 0.73 12.84 17.46
C GLY A 129 -0.60 13.57 17.48
N LEU A 130 -0.63 14.88 17.15
CA LEU A 130 -1.82 15.73 17.17
C LEU A 130 -2.14 16.26 15.77
N ASN A 131 -1.14 16.79 15.08
CA ASN A 131 -1.25 17.37 13.75
C ASN A 131 -0.80 16.35 12.71
N PHE A 132 -1.71 15.96 11.83
CA PHE A 132 -1.44 14.95 10.83
C PHE A 132 -1.48 15.50 9.41
N SER A 133 -0.47 15.16 8.63
CA SER A 133 -0.37 15.47 7.21
C SER A 133 -0.72 14.24 6.38
N PRO A 134 -1.79 14.27 5.57
CA PRO A 134 -2.17 13.15 4.74
C PRO A 134 -1.27 13.01 3.52
N PHE A 135 -0.98 11.77 3.15
CA PHE A 135 -0.45 11.45 1.83
C PHE A 135 -1.51 11.83 0.79
N PHE A 136 -1.17 12.83 -0.03
CA PHE A 136 -2.07 13.37 -1.04
C PHE A 136 -1.27 13.69 -2.31
N PRO A 137 -1.85 13.47 -3.51
CA PRO A 137 -3.19 12.93 -3.76
C PRO A 137 -3.30 11.41 -3.63
N ALA A 138 -4.46 10.95 -3.16
CA ALA A 138 -4.89 9.56 -3.28
C ALA A 138 -5.97 9.47 -4.36
N PHE A 139 -5.70 8.75 -5.44
CA PHE A 139 -6.53 8.69 -6.64
C PHE A 139 -7.20 7.33 -6.78
N SER A 140 -8.51 7.33 -7.07
CA SER A 140 -9.23 6.16 -7.52
C SER A 140 -9.95 6.48 -8.83
N CYS A 141 -9.56 5.77 -9.89
CA CYS A 141 -10.25 5.77 -11.16
C CYS A 141 -11.23 4.60 -11.27
N THR A 142 -11.49 3.84 -10.19
CA THR A 142 -12.47 2.76 -10.20
C THR A 142 -13.86 3.33 -10.55
N PRO A 143 -14.57 2.80 -11.57
CA PRO A 143 -15.76 3.47 -12.12
C PRO A 143 -16.91 3.70 -11.12
N ALA A 144 -17.03 2.84 -10.11
CA ALA A 144 -18.03 2.93 -9.06
C ALA A 144 -17.50 2.27 -7.78
N ALA A 145 -18.18 2.52 -6.65
CA ALA A 145 -17.95 1.76 -5.42
C ALA A 145 -18.19 0.26 -5.68
N VAL A 146 -17.39 -0.57 -5.02
CA VAL A 146 -17.49 -2.03 -5.11
C VAL A 146 -18.13 -2.59 -3.84
N GLY A 147 -18.77 -3.76 -3.94
CA GLY A 147 -19.32 -4.44 -2.77
C GLY A 147 -18.23 -5.03 -1.85
N ALA A 148 -18.64 -5.64 -0.73
CA ALA A 148 -17.72 -6.19 0.27
C ALA A 148 -16.74 -7.25 -0.27
N PHE A 149 -17.08 -7.91 -1.39
CA PHE A 149 -16.21 -8.87 -2.10
C PHE A 149 -15.92 -8.44 -3.55
N GLY A 150 -16.06 -7.15 -3.82
CA GLY A 150 -15.85 -6.61 -5.15
C GLY A 150 -14.37 -6.51 -5.53
N SER A 151 -14.13 -6.27 -6.81
CA SER A 151 -12.81 -6.27 -7.42
C SER A 151 -12.39 -4.85 -7.81
N VAL A 152 -11.18 -4.47 -7.42
CA VAL A 152 -10.52 -3.20 -7.76
C VAL A 152 -9.26 -3.52 -8.56
N ASP A 153 -9.12 -2.96 -9.75
CA ASP A 153 -7.87 -3.07 -10.51
C ASP A 153 -6.81 -2.16 -9.87
N PRO A 154 -5.67 -2.70 -9.38
CA PRO A 154 -4.61 -1.91 -8.74
C PRO A 154 -4.05 -0.82 -9.64
N ARG A 155 -4.14 -0.97 -10.97
CA ARG A 155 -3.69 0.07 -11.93
C ARG A 155 -4.58 1.31 -11.94
N ARG A 156 -5.74 1.25 -11.28
CA ARG A 156 -6.70 2.36 -11.18
C ARG A 156 -6.65 3.07 -9.83
N VAL A 157 -5.80 2.64 -8.90
CA VAL A 157 -5.67 3.25 -7.57
C VAL A 157 -4.23 3.63 -7.24
N HIS A 158 -4.05 4.74 -6.53
CA HIS A 158 -2.75 5.24 -6.07
C HIS A 158 -2.88 6.05 -4.78
N GLY A 159 -1.83 6.02 -3.95
CA GLY A 159 -1.76 6.79 -2.70
C GLY A 159 -2.60 6.22 -1.55
N PHE A 160 -3.01 4.96 -1.64
CA PHE A 160 -3.73 4.23 -0.59
C PHE A 160 -2.87 3.08 -0.07
N ALA A 161 -2.92 2.80 1.23
CA ALA A 161 -2.51 1.51 1.75
C ALA A 161 -3.41 0.40 1.20
N GLY A 162 -2.93 -0.85 1.24
CA GLY A 162 -3.69 -2.03 0.81
C GLY A 162 -3.92 -2.16 -0.69
N LYS A 163 -3.11 -1.47 -1.50
CA LYS A 163 -3.13 -1.62 -2.95
C LYS A 163 -2.72 -3.04 -3.42
N TYR A 164 -1.99 -3.78 -2.60
CA TYR A 164 -1.47 -5.10 -2.96
C TYR A 164 -2.00 -6.19 -2.02
N ARG A 165 -2.05 -7.42 -2.55
CA ARG A 165 -2.43 -8.61 -1.79
C ARG A 165 -1.50 -8.87 -0.60
N ALA A 166 -2.03 -9.62 0.37
CA ALA A 166 -1.33 -10.11 1.54
C ALA A 166 0.11 -10.60 1.23
N GLY A 167 1.03 -10.23 2.13
CA GLY A 167 2.47 -10.43 1.99
C GLY A 167 3.21 -9.29 1.28
N PHE A 168 2.48 -8.34 0.69
CA PHE A 168 3.04 -7.15 0.05
C PHE A 168 2.44 -5.87 0.65
N GLY A 169 3.31 -4.90 0.91
CA GLY A 169 2.96 -3.60 1.47
C GLY A 169 2.94 -2.51 0.40
N THR A 170 2.16 -1.46 0.66
CA THR A 170 2.26 -0.21 -0.09
C THR A 170 3.26 0.70 0.59
N ALA A 171 4.31 1.09 -0.14
CA ALA A 171 5.40 1.92 0.37
C ALA A 171 5.09 3.41 0.27
N PHE A 172 5.60 4.19 1.23
CA PHE A 172 5.36 5.61 1.39
C PHE A 172 6.69 6.35 1.63
N ASP A 173 6.91 7.41 0.87
CA ASP A 173 8.10 8.27 0.90
C ASP A 173 7.76 9.61 1.57
N LEU A 174 8.43 9.92 2.67
CA LEU A 174 8.20 11.11 3.48
C LEU A 174 8.74 12.38 2.81
N ALA A 175 9.54 12.28 1.75
CA ALA A 175 10.15 13.42 1.07
C ALA A 175 9.08 14.37 0.51
N ILE A 176 7.88 13.85 0.24
CA ILE A 176 6.74 14.66 -0.19
C ILE A 176 6.36 15.75 0.83
N PHE A 177 6.70 15.57 2.11
CA PHE A 177 6.42 16.51 3.18
C PHE A 177 7.60 17.44 3.51
N ALA A 178 8.71 17.38 2.79
CA ALA A 178 9.92 18.15 3.10
C ALA A 178 9.71 19.68 3.17
N GLN A 179 8.68 20.19 2.50
CA GLN A 179 8.30 21.60 2.49
C GLN A 179 6.96 21.89 3.19
N VAL A 180 6.38 20.90 3.88
CA VAL A 180 5.11 21.08 4.58
C VAL A 180 5.38 21.66 5.97
N PRO A 181 4.89 22.88 6.29
CA PRO A 181 5.10 23.48 7.60
C PRO A 181 4.56 22.61 8.73
N GLY A 182 5.34 22.47 9.80
CA GLY A 182 4.96 21.69 10.99
C GLY A 182 5.20 20.19 10.87
N VAL A 183 5.67 19.68 9.72
CA VAL A 183 6.10 18.28 9.58
C VAL A 183 7.61 18.19 9.68
N ASN A 184 8.09 17.51 10.72
CA ASN A 184 9.49 17.10 10.81
C ASN A 184 9.64 15.71 10.19
N VAL A 185 9.97 15.66 8.89
CA VAL A 185 10.18 14.41 8.15
C VAL A 185 11.35 13.57 8.66
N GLN A 186 12.21 14.12 9.52
CA GLN A 186 13.30 13.39 10.17
C GLN A 186 12.90 12.84 11.55
N ALA A 187 11.66 13.08 11.99
CA ALA A 187 11.15 12.65 13.28
C ALA A 187 9.63 12.41 13.24
N ILE A 188 9.17 11.58 12.31
CA ILE A 188 7.77 11.13 12.28
C ILE A 188 7.57 10.11 13.41
N SER A 189 6.71 10.43 14.36
CA SER A 189 6.45 9.61 15.54
C SER A 189 5.18 8.78 15.43
N HIS A 190 4.25 9.18 14.54
CA HIS A 190 2.96 8.53 14.37
C HIS A 190 2.58 8.35 12.90
N VAL A 191 1.90 7.23 12.63
CA VAL A 191 1.20 6.94 11.37
C VAL A 191 -0.27 6.69 11.70
N ARG A 192 -1.19 7.23 10.91
CA ARG A 192 -2.64 6.97 11.02
C ARG A 192 -3.25 6.69 9.66
#